data_AF-A0A970KW51-F1
#
_entry.id   AF-A0A970KW51-F1
#
_cell.length_a   1.000
_cell.length_b   1.000
_cell.length_c   1.000
_cell.angle_alpha   90.00
_cell.angle_beta   90.00
_cell.angle_gamma   90.00
#
_symmetry.space_group_name_H-M   'P 1'
#
loop_
_entity.id
_entity.type
_entity.pdbx_description
1 polymer ?
#
loop_
_entity_poly.entity_id
_entity_poly.type
_entity_poly.pdbx_seq_one_letter_code
_entity_poly.pdbx_strand_id
1 'polypeptide(L)'
;MLEGGPKLDLVVDNVSFAYASRSILENISFHIQGGDFVGIIGPNGSGKSTLLKNMSRVLVPQGGAIYLGREDLEKMPRSQLARKVAVVPQETMVNFAFTVEEVVLMGRTPHLGRFQWEGPEDRQVARKAMEATGILPLADRPITTLSGGERQRAIIAQALAQQPRVLLLDEPTSHLDINHQVEIFELLRALSQKEQVTVIAVLHDLNLAAQYCDYLILLSEGRVFALGSPARVLTPENVAAVYGTEVLVDLNPATNRPWVLIKPRREPVAMELKIHVIGGGGTVGQLLEELYRSGLHPSIGVINIGDSDWQTAQTLGMTCIEEKPFSHIGPEAHRQNLAMIEGADLVILGPVPWGPGNLLNLAAVEEALRLGKEVIVLGVDGIRGRDFTDNEAWRRLEEVIRGGAVPVASIDDVLDYLRKRGQGES
;
A
#
# COMPACT_ATOMS: atom_id res chain seq x y z
N MET A 1 -20.24 -28.39 -0.61
CA MET A 1 -21.69 -28.67 -0.46
C MET A 1 -22.03 -28.70 1.03
N LEU A 2 -21.90 -27.54 1.68
CA LEU A 2 -22.66 -27.21 2.88
C LEU A 2 -24.09 -26.92 2.38
N GLU A 3 -25.12 -27.54 2.94
CA GLU A 3 -26.50 -27.26 2.52
C GLU A 3 -26.83 -25.80 2.85
N GLY A 4 -26.74 -24.95 1.83
CA GLY A 4 -26.94 -23.51 1.89
C GLY A 4 -28.40 -23.16 2.17
N GLY A 5 -28.77 -23.09 3.43
CA GLY A 5 -29.98 -22.39 3.86
C GLY A 5 -29.94 -20.90 3.48
N PRO A 6 -31.04 -20.17 3.72
CA PRO A 6 -31.28 -18.86 3.13
C PRO A 6 -30.17 -17.86 3.48
N LYS A 7 -29.78 -17.06 2.49
CA LYS A 7 -28.92 -15.89 2.67
C LYS A 7 -29.49 -15.00 3.76
N LEU A 8 -28.63 -14.58 4.70
CA LEU A 8 -28.99 -13.64 5.75
C LEU A 8 -28.14 -12.39 5.59
N ASP A 9 -28.83 -11.27 5.39
CA ASP A 9 -28.21 -9.97 5.39
C ASP A 9 -27.78 -9.59 6.81
N LEU A 10 -26.69 -8.85 6.93
CA LEU A 10 -26.24 -8.27 8.20
C LEU A 10 -26.40 -6.75 8.13
N VAL A 11 -27.17 -6.19 9.05
CA VAL A 11 -27.43 -4.76 9.12
C VAL A 11 -26.85 -4.23 10.42
N VAL A 12 -25.97 -3.24 10.31
CA VAL A 12 -25.45 -2.47 11.43
C VAL A 12 -26.15 -1.11 11.38
N ASP A 13 -26.89 -0.77 12.43
CA ASP A 13 -27.73 0.43 12.49
C ASP A 13 -27.31 1.31 13.66
N ASN A 14 -26.66 2.43 13.33
CA ASN A 14 -26.22 3.48 14.25
C ASN A 14 -25.41 2.97 15.46
N VAL A 15 -24.58 1.97 15.23
CA VAL A 15 -23.79 1.32 16.29
C VAL A 15 -22.74 2.27 16.86
N SER A 16 -22.79 2.45 18.17
CA SER A 16 -21.80 3.21 18.93
C SER A 16 -21.25 2.36 20.08
N PHE A 17 -19.96 2.52 20.39
CA PHE A 17 -19.30 1.75 21.44
C PHE A 17 -18.10 2.49 22.03
N ALA A 18 -17.96 2.46 23.35
CA ALA A 18 -16.83 3.01 24.09
C ALA A 18 -16.24 1.99 25.08
N TYR A 19 -14.91 2.00 25.24
CA TYR A 19 -14.26 1.37 26.39
C TYR A 19 -14.14 2.41 27.51
N ALA A 20 -14.86 2.21 28.61
CA ALA A 20 -15.00 3.20 29.66
C ALA A 20 -15.46 4.56 29.08
N SER A 21 -14.68 5.62 29.25
CA SER A 21 -14.99 6.96 28.73
C SER A 21 -14.49 7.22 27.30
N ARG A 22 -13.72 6.29 26.70
CA ARG A 22 -13.14 6.49 25.36
C ARG A 22 -14.06 5.91 24.29
N SER A 23 -14.68 6.79 23.51
CA SER A 23 -15.40 6.45 22.29
C SER A 23 -14.48 5.74 21.29
N ILE A 24 -14.93 4.60 20.74
CA ILE A 24 -14.20 3.81 19.75
C ILE A 24 -14.97 3.71 18.45
N LEU A 25 -16.30 3.63 18.51
CA LEU A 25 -17.21 3.60 17.36
C LEU A 25 -18.32 4.62 17.58
N GLU A 26 -18.66 5.36 16.52
CA GLU A 26 -19.64 6.43 16.55
C GLU A 26 -20.59 6.32 15.36
N ASN A 27 -21.86 6.01 15.65
CA ASN A 27 -22.96 5.97 14.67
C ASN A 27 -22.63 5.19 13.39
N ILE A 28 -22.02 4.02 13.54
CA ILE A 28 -21.70 3.14 12.41
C ILE A 28 -22.97 2.57 11.83
N SER A 29 -23.19 2.79 10.53
CA SER A 29 -24.36 2.27 9.81
C SER A 29 -23.96 1.69 8.44
N PHE A 30 -24.34 0.45 8.18
CA PHE A 30 -24.17 -0.19 6.86
C PHE A 30 -25.00 -1.48 6.74
N HIS A 31 -25.13 -1.96 5.51
CA HIS A 31 -25.84 -3.19 5.15
C HIS A 31 -24.94 -4.08 4.30
N ILE A 32 -24.84 -5.35 4.68
CA ILE A 32 -24.09 -6.39 3.96
C ILE A 32 -25.09 -7.41 3.44
N GLN A 33 -25.06 -7.66 2.12
CA GLN A 33 -25.93 -8.66 1.51
C GLN A 33 -25.41 -10.07 1.80
N GLY A 34 -26.34 -11.01 1.97
CA GLY A 34 -25.98 -12.40 2.22
C GLY A 34 -25.14 -13.02 1.10
N GLY A 35 -24.00 -13.59 1.46
CA GLY A 35 -23.04 -14.24 0.55
C GLY A 35 -21.94 -13.32 0.01
N ASP A 36 -21.96 -12.02 0.31
CA ASP A 36 -20.88 -11.11 -0.11
C ASP A 36 -19.57 -11.36 0.66
N PHE A 37 -18.44 -11.07 0.02
CA PHE A 37 -17.15 -10.93 0.71
C PHE A 37 -16.84 -9.44 0.96
N VAL A 38 -16.94 -9.01 2.22
CA VAL A 38 -16.71 -7.63 2.64
C VAL A 38 -15.39 -7.48 3.39
N GLY A 39 -14.57 -6.51 2.97
CA GLY A 39 -13.34 -6.13 3.65
C GLY A 39 -13.54 -4.90 4.54
N ILE A 40 -13.16 -4.98 5.81
CA ILE A 40 -13.07 -3.82 6.71
C ILE A 40 -11.60 -3.37 6.74
N ILE A 41 -11.35 -2.18 6.22
CA ILE A 41 -10.02 -1.58 6.13
C ILE A 41 -9.97 -0.28 6.92
N GLY A 42 -8.76 0.18 7.22
CA GLY A 42 -8.51 1.45 7.91
C GLY A 42 -7.24 1.42 8.74
N PRO A 43 -6.79 2.57 9.27
CA PRO A 43 -5.59 2.66 10.09
C PRO A 43 -5.71 1.90 11.41
N ASN A 44 -4.59 1.71 12.10
CA ASN A 44 -4.61 1.16 13.45
C ASN A 44 -5.38 2.09 14.39
N GLY A 45 -6.18 1.50 15.28
CA GLY A 45 -7.02 2.25 16.21
C GLY A 45 -8.33 2.80 15.63
N SER A 46 -8.66 2.55 14.35
CA SER A 46 -9.93 3.03 13.75
C SER A 46 -11.19 2.26 14.21
N GLY A 47 -11.04 1.21 15.03
CA GLY A 47 -12.16 0.46 15.60
C GLY A 47 -12.53 -0.84 14.87
N LYS A 48 -11.78 -1.27 13.84
CA LYS A 48 -12.06 -2.48 13.03
C LYS A 48 -12.38 -3.74 13.86
N SER A 49 -11.46 -4.15 14.74
CA SER A 49 -11.64 -5.33 15.58
C SER A 49 -12.76 -5.14 16.63
N THR A 50 -13.01 -3.91 17.09
CA THR A 50 -14.16 -3.61 17.98
C THR A 50 -15.48 -3.77 17.23
N LEU A 51 -15.56 -3.31 15.98
CA LEU A 51 -16.74 -3.50 15.14
C LEU A 51 -16.98 -4.99 14.88
N LEU A 52 -15.92 -5.76 14.58
CA LEU A 52 -16.02 -7.21 14.42
C LEU A 52 -16.51 -7.91 15.70
N LYS A 53 -16.04 -7.47 16.88
CA LYS A 53 -16.52 -7.97 18.17
C LYS A 53 -17.97 -7.59 18.48
N ASN A 54 -18.45 -6.45 17.99
CA ASN A 54 -19.88 -6.11 18.07
C ASN A 54 -20.72 -7.01 17.16
N MET A 55 -20.28 -7.25 15.92
CA MET A 55 -20.99 -8.14 14.98
C MET A 55 -21.03 -9.60 15.44
N SER A 56 -20.05 -10.05 16.24
CA SER A 56 -20.06 -11.38 16.88
C SER A 56 -20.77 -11.42 18.24
N ARG A 57 -21.24 -10.26 18.74
CA ARG A 57 -21.81 -10.07 20.08
C ARG A 57 -20.87 -10.50 21.22
N VAL A 58 -19.56 -10.48 20.99
CA VAL A 58 -18.56 -10.52 22.07
C VAL A 58 -18.63 -9.21 22.86
N LEU A 59 -18.86 -8.10 22.16
CA LEU A 59 -19.20 -6.81 22.72
C LEU A 59 -20.64 -6.45 22.34
N VAL A 60 -21.35 -5.81 23.26
CA VAL A 60 -22.70 -5.30 23.02
C VAL A 60 -22.58 -3.80 22.73
N PRO A 61 -23.13 -3.29 21.62
CA PRO A 61 -23.20 -1.86 21.35
C PRO A 61 -23.83 -1.08 22.52
N GLN A 62 -23.34 0.14 22.76
CA GLN A 62 -23.94 1.05 23.76
C GLN A 62 -25.07 1.90 23.15
N GLY A 63 -25.08 2.03 21.83
CA GLY A 63 -26.16 2.64 21.05
C GLY A 63 -26.28 1.93 19.71
N GLY A 64 -27.47 2.02 19.10
CA GLY A 64 -27.78 1.31 17.86
C GLY A 64 -28.05 -0.18 18.08
N ALA A 65 -28.14 -0.92 16.98
CA ALA A 65 -28.38 -2.36 16.98
C ALA A 65 -27.73 -3.05 15.78
N ILE A 66 -27.53 -4.36 15.90
CA ILE A 66 -27.05 -5.20 14.79
C ILE A 66 -28.10 -6.28 14.55
N TYR A 67 -28.49 -6.43 13.30
CA TYR A 67 -29.50 -7.40 12.86
C TYR A 67 -28.88 -8.44 11.93
N LEU A 68 -29.32 -9.68 12.08
CA LEU A 68 -29.08 -10.75 11.12
C LEU A 68 -30.41 -11.19 10.54
N GLY A 69 -30.64 -10.87 9.26
CA GLY A 69 -31.95 -10.88 8.65
C GLY A 69 -32.88 -9.88 9.33
N ARG A 70 -33.90 -10.38 10.03
CA ARG A 70 -34.86 -9.56 10.80
C ARG A 70 -34.66 -9.65 12.31
N GLU A 71 -33.72 -10.47 12.76
CA GLU A 71 -33.50 -10.75 14.18
C GLU A 71 -32.39 -9.85 14.72
N ASP A 72 -32.68 -9.14 15.81
CA ASP A 72 -31.70 -8.40 16.59
C ASP A 72 -30.72 -9.37 17.29
N LEU A 73 -29.41 -9.19 17.06
CA LEU A 73 -28.39 -10.05 17.63
C LEU A 73 -28.42 -10.07 19.16
N GLU A 74 -28.77 -8.96 19.81
CA GLU A 74 -28.85 -8.89 21.26
C GLU A 74 -29.99 -9.76 21.83
N LYS A 75 -31.09 -9.90 21.08
CA LYS A 75 -32.26 -10.69 21.51
C LYS A 75 -32.13 -12.16 21.16
N MET A 76 -31.20 -12.52 20.27
CA MET A 76 -30.98 -13.90 19.86
C MET A 76 -30.37 -14.74 21.00
N PRO A 77 -30.85 -15.96 21.28
CA PRO A 77 -30.17 -16.89 22.18
C PRO A 77 -28.74 -17.19 21.70
N ARG A 78 -27.77 -17.23 22.63
CA ARG A 78 -26.35 -17.45 22.29
C ARG A 78 -26.09 -18.73 21.49
N SER A 79 -26.81 -19.82 21.79
CA SER A 79 -26.70 -21.08 21.05
C SER A 79 -27.18 -20.95 19.61
N GLN A 80 -28.22 -20.15 19.35
CA GLN A 80 -28.69 -19.87 17.99
C GLN A 80 -27.72 -18.96 17.24
N LEU A 81 -27.18 -17.93 17.91
CA LEU A 81 -26.19 -17.03 17.34
C LEU A 81 -24.92 -17.78 16.92
N ALA A 82 -24.39 -18.65 17.80
CA ALA A 82 -23.19 -19.44 17.53
C ALA A 82 -23.35 -20.48 16.40
N ARG A 83 -24.59 -20.77 15.95
CA ARG A 83 -24.85 -21.56 14.74
C ARG A 83 -24.92 -20.72 13.47
N LYS A 84 -25.13 -19.41 13.60
CA LYS A 84 -25.31 -18.48 12.48
C LYS A 84 -24.07 -17.62 12.21
N VAL A 85 -23.28 -17.30 13.24
CA VAL A 85 -22.09 -16.44 13.16
C VAL A 85 -20.90 -17.19 13.75
N ALA A 86 -19.86 -17.39 12.94
CA ALA A 86 -18.58 -17.94 13.37
C ALA A 86 -17.48 -16.88 13.30
N VAL A 87 -16.49 -16.99 14.17
CA VAL A 87 -15.36 -16.06 14.24
C VAL A 87 -14.06 -16.83 14.10
N VAL A 88 -13.19 -16.36 13.21
CA VAL A 88 -11.80 -16.80 13.08
C VAL A 88 -10.92 -15.70 13.69
N PRO A 89 -10.34 -15.93 14.88
CA PRO A 89 -9.49 -14.94 15.54
C PRO A 89 -8.13 -14.82 14.83
N GLN A 90 -7.45 -13.70 15.04
CA GLN A 90 -6.10 -13.44 14.56
C GLN A 90 -5.07 -14.46 15.09
N GLU A 91 -5.13 -14.78 16.38
CA GLU A 91 -4.25 -15.76 17.01
C GLU A 91 -5.08 -16.84 17.69
N THR A 92 -4.73 -18.10 17.42
CA THR A 92 -5.24 -19.25 18.17
C THR A 92 -4.08 -19.95 18.86
N MET A 93 -3.87 -19.64 20.14
CA MET A 93 -2.93 -20.39 20.97
C MET A 93 -3.55 -21.71 21.39
N VAL A 94 -3.34 -22.77 20.60
CA VAL A 94 -3.69 -24.13 21.02
C VAL A 94 -2.47 -24.72 21.74
N ASN A 95 -2.48 -24.65 23.07
CA ASN A 95 -1.37 -25.09 23.93
C ASN A 95 -1.44 -26.58 24.29
N PHE A 96 -2.39 -27.32 23.73
CA PHE A 96 -2.62 -28.74 24.00
C PHE A 96 -2.47 -29.55 22.71
N ALA A 97 -2.00 -30.78 22.82
CA ALA A 97 -1.74 -31.67 21.69
C ALA A 97 -3.02 -32.34 21.14
N PHE A 98 -4.06 -31.53 20.85
CA PHE A 98 -5.24 -32.01 20.14
C PHE A 98 -4.90 -32.29 18.67
N THR A 99 -5.54 -33.30 18.09
CA THR A 99 -5.48 -33.53 16.65
C THR A 99 -6.24 -32.45 15.90
N VAL A 100 -5.95 -32.29 14.61
CA VAL A 100 -6.68 -31.36 13.74
C VAL A 100 -8.17 -31.70 13.72
N GLU A 101 -8.53 -32.98 13.62
CA GLU A 101 -9.93 -33.41 13.63
C GLU A 101 -10.62 -33.06 14.95
N GLU A 102 -9.97 -33.27 16.10
CA GLU A 102 -10.51 -32.89 17.41
C GLU A 102 -10.75 -31.37 17.49
N VAL A 103 -9.81 -30.56 17.01
CA VAL A 103 -9.97 -29.10 16.96
C VAL A 103 -11.15 -28.73 16.06
N VAL A 104 -11.28 -29.33 14.88
CA VAL A 104 -12.39 -29.02 13.97
C VAL A 104 -13.74 -29.45 14.56
N LEU A 105 -13.79 -30.59 15.26
CA LEU A 105 -14.98 -31.08 15.95
C LEU A 105 -15.46 -30.12 17.05
N MET A 106 -14.59 -29.34 17.69
CA MET A 106 -15.00 -28.30 18.64
C MET A 106 -15.93 -27.25 17.99
N GLY A 107 -15.92 -27.11 16.67
CA GLY A 107 -16.90 -26.30 15.94
C GLY A 107 -18.35 -26.81 16.09
N ARG A 108 -18.57 -28.05 16.54
CA ARG A 108 -19.91 -28.63 16.72
C ARG A 108 -20.54 -28.31 18.07
N THR A 109 -19.80 -27.73 19.02
CA THR A 109 -20.32 -27.39 20.36
C THR A 109 -21.69 -26.68 20.36
N PRO A 110 -22.00 -25.71 19.47
CA PRO A 110 -23.33 -25.07 19.45
C PRO A 110 -24.50 -26.00 19.08
N HIS A 111 -24.21 -27.14 18.46
CA HIS A 111 -25.20 -28.14 18.02
C HIS A 111 -25.43 -29.25 19.05
N LEU A 112 -24.53 -29.39 20.03
CA LEU A 112 -24.59 -30.43 21.06
C LEU A 112 -25.42 -29.99 22.28
N GLY A 113 -26.15 -30.93 22.87
CA GLY A 113 -26.72 -30.79 24.21
C GLY A 113 -25.64 -30.77 25.31
N ARG A 114 -25.99 -30.31 26.51
CA ARG A 114 -25.06 -30.08 27.65
C ARG A 114 -24.19 -31.28 28.07
N PHE A 115 -24.59 -32.50 27.73
CA PHE A 115 -23.86 -33.74 28.01
C PHE A 115 -23.79 -34.66 26.79
N GLN A 116 -24.05 -34.12 25.61
CA GLN A 116 -24.02 -34.85 24.36
C GLN A 116 -22.61 -34.83 23.80
N TRP A 117 -22.11 -36.01 23.45
CA TRP A 117 -20.86 -36.18 22.72
C TRP A 117 -21.11 -36.10 21.21
N GLU A 118 -20.07 -35.79 20.46
CA GLU A 118 -20.10 -35.71 19.00
C GLU A 118 -20.53 -37.06 18.40
N GLY A 119 -21.56 -37.01 17.56
CA GLY A 119 -22.08 -38.18 16.86
C GLY A 119 -21.45 -38.42 15.48
N PRO A 120 -21.90 -39.46 14.76
CA PRO A 120 -21.48 -39.70 13.38
C PRO A 120 -21.75 -38.52 12.43
N GLU A 121 -22.86 -37.80 12.65
CA GLU A 121 -23.20 -36.60 11.86
C GLU A 121 -22.22 -35.45 12.09
N ASP A 122 -21.83 -35.20 13.35
CA ASP A 122 -20.86 -34.17 13.70
C ASP A 122 -19.49 -34.44 13.08
N ARG A 123 -19.05 -35.70 13.09
CA ARG A 123 -17.82 -36.14 12.41
C ARG A 123 -17.91 -35.97 10.91
N GLN A 124 -19.07 -36.25 10.31
CA GLN A 124 -19.28 -36.03 8.88
C GLN A 124 -19.20 -34.53 8.53
N VAL A 125 -19.77 -33.65 9.35
CA VAL A 125 -19.69 -32.19 9.15
C VAL A 125 -18.25 -31.70 9.31
N ALA A 126 -17.55 -32.14 10.36
CA ALA A 126 -16.14 -31.80 10.56
C ALA A 126 -15.28 -32.25 9.37
N ARG A 127 -15.47 -33.49 8.89
CA ARG A 127 -14.78 -34.00 7.71
C ARG A 127 -15.03 -33.15 6.46
N LYS A 128 -16.27 -32.79 6.17
CA LYS A 128 -16.63 -31.90 5.05
C LYS A 128 -15.97 -30.52 5.17
N ALA A 129 -15.89 -29.98 6.39
CA ALA A 129 -15.20 -28.71 6.63
C ALA A 129 -13.69 -28.83 6.35
N MET A 130 -13.05 -29.91 6.80
CA MET A 130 -11.63 -30.18 6.49
C MET A 130 -11.36 -30.40 5.01
N GLU A 131 -12.30 -31.01 4.27
CA GLU A 131 -12.24 -31.13 2.81
C GLU A 131 -12.32 -29.76 2.13
N ALA A 132 -13.28 -28.92 2.54
CA ALA A 132 -13.47 -27.58 1.99
C ALA A 132 -12.24 -26.69 2.17
N THR A 133 -11.50 -26.86 3.26
CA THR A 133 -10.27 -26.11 3.54
C THR A 133 -8.99 -26.84 3.12
N GLY A 134 -9.07 -28.05 2.54
CA GLY A 134 -7.90 -28.80 2.08
C GLY A 134 -6.98 -29.36 3.17
N ILE A 135 -7.47 -29.51 4.41
CA ILE A 135 -6.67 -30.01 5.55
C ILE A 135 -7.03 -31.43 6.00
N LEU A 136 -7.95 -32.11 5.30
CA LEU A 136 -8.33 -33.48 5.63
C LEU A 136 -7.13 -34.46 5.75
N PRO A 137 -6.09 -34.41 4.89
CA PRO A 137 -4.92 -35.28 5.04
C PRO A 137 -4.13 -35.09 6.35
N LEU A 138 -4.39 -34.00 7.08
CA LEU A 138 -3.72 -33.63 8.33
C LEU A 138 -4.57 -33.96 9.57
N ALA A 139 -5.75 -34.57 9.41
CA ALA A 139 -6.74 -34.80 10.46
C ALA A 139 -6.16 -35.38 11.76
N ASP A 140 -5.30 -36.40 11.65
CA ASP A 140 -4.72 -37.11 12.81
C ASP A 140 -3.47 -36.41 13.39
N ARG A 141 -2.95 -35.36 12.73
CA ARG A 141 -1.74 -34.68 13.20
C ARG A 141 -2.07 -33.76 14.38
N PRO A 142 -1.16 -33.62 15.36
CA PRO A 142 -1.33 -32.59 16.39
C PRO A 142 -1.28 -31.20 15.77
N ILE A 143 -2.23 -30.33 16.10
CA ILE A 143 -2.34 -28.98 15.52
C ILE A 143 -1.11 -28.11 15.78
N THR A 144 -0.40 -28.37 16.88
CA THR A 144 0.83 -27.68 17.27
C THR A 144 1.99 -27.95 16.30
N THR A 145 1.91 -29.02 15.50
CA THR A 145 2.93 -29.40 14.51
C THR A 145 2.70 -28.81 13.11
N LEU A 146 1.59 -28.10 12.92
CA LEU A 146 1.22 -27.51 11.64
C LEU A 146 1.98 -26.20 11.37
N SER A 147 2.20 -25.91 10.08
CA SER A 147 2.64 -24.58 9.65
C SER A 147 1.59 -23.51 9.98
N GLY A 148 1.96 -22.23 9.91
CA GLY A 148 1.01 -21.14 10.15
C GLY A 148 -0.21 -21.20 9.23
N GLY A 149 -0.01 -21.46 7.93
CA GLY A 149 -1.10 -21.53 6.94
C GLY A 149 -1.98 -22.77 7.12
N GLU A 150 -1.38 -23.93 7.40
CA GLU A 150 -2.12 -25.15 7.71
C GLU A 150 -2.96 -24.99 8.98
N ARG A 151 -2.39 -24.38 10.02
CA ARG A 151 -3.10 -24.08 11.27
C ARG A 151 -4.27 -23.14 10.99
N GLN A 152 -4.06 -22.07 10.21
CA GLN A 152 -5.12 -21.15 9.86
C GLN A 152 -6.27 -21.84 9.13
N ARG A 153 -5.97 -22.72 8.18
CA ARG A 153 -6.97 -23.56 7.51
C ARG A 153 -7.73 -24.47 8.49
N ALA A 154 -7.06 -25.03 9.49
CA ALA A 154 -7.71 -25.83 10.53
C ALA A 154 -8.68 -25.00 11.39
N ILE A 155 -8.33 -23.75 11.73
CA ILE A 155 -9.23 -22.84 12.46
C ILE A 155 -10.41 -22.41 11.58
N ILE A 156 -10.19 -22.15 10.29
CA ILE A 156 -11.29 -21.89 9.34
C ILE A 156 -12.19 -23.13 9.24
N ALA A 157 -11.62 -24.34 9.18
CA ALA A 157 -12.40 -25.58 9.16
C ALA A 157 -13.23 -25.74 10.44
N GLN A 158 -12.68 -25.44 11.61
CA GLN A 158 -13.42 -25.41 12.88
C GLN A 158 -14.60 -24.43 12.81
N ALA A 159 -14.38 -23.21 12.30
CA ALA A 159 -15.44 -22.23 12.13
C ALA A 159 -16.51 -22.72 11.14
N LEU A 160 -16.12 -23.36 10.03
CA LEU A 160 -17.04 -23.93 9.05
C LEU A 160 -17.82 -25.14 9.57
N ALA A 161 -17.25 -25.91 10.49
CA ALA A 161 -17.95 -27.01 11.14
C ALA A 161 -19.15 -26.51 11.96
N GLN A 162 -19.18 -25.24 12.40
CA GLN A 162 -20.40 -24.63 12.98
C GLN A 162 -21.55 -24.48 11.97
N GLN A 163 -21.27 -24.60 10.68
CA GLN A 163 -22.17 -24.31 9.55
C GLN A 163 -22.74 -22.88 9.58
N PRO A 164 -21.88 -21.85 9.70
CA PRO A 164 -22.30 -20.47 9.84
C PRO A 164 -22.95 -19.91 8.57
N ARG A 165 -23.75 -18.86 8.75
CA ARG A 165 -24.21 -17.97 7.66
C ARG A 165 -23.28 -16.79 7.46
N VAL A 166 -22.63 -16.34 8.53
CA VAL A 166 -21.64 -15.26 8.53
C VAL A 166 -20.35 -15.76 9.14
N LEU A 167 -19.24 -15.60 8.41
CA LEU A 167 -17.89 -15.87 8.86
C LEU A 167 -17.16 -14.53 9.06
N LEU A 168 -16.78 -14.25 10.30
CA LEU A 168 -16.04 -13.05 10.68
C LEU A 168 -14.57 -13.40 10.87
N LEU A 169 -13.66 -12.64 10.27
CA LEU A 169 -12.22 -12.87 10.37
C LEU A 169 -11.49 -11.60 10.80
N ASP A 170 -10.66 -11.70 11.83
CA ASP A 170 -9.80 -10.60 12.27
C ASP A 170 -8.37 -10.90 11.81
N GLU A 171 -7.89 -10.22 10.76
CA GLU A 171 -6.54 -10.39 10.18
C GLU A 171 -6.14 -11.84 9.88
N PRO A 172 -6.89 -12.57 9.02
CA PRO A 172 -6.74 -14.01 8.85
C PRO A 172 -5.43 -14.46 8.20
N THR A 173 -4.58 -13.53 7.78
CA THR A 173 -3.34 -13.79 7.04
C THR A 173 -2.12 -13.13 7.67
N SER A 174 -2.22 -12.63 8.91
CA SER A 174 -1.05 -12.10 9.60
C SER A 174 0.01 -13.20 9.75
N HIS A 175 1.28 -12.84 9.55
CA HIS A 175 2.43 -13.75 9.66
C HIS A 175 2.48 -14.91 8.64
N LEU A 176 1.63 -14.93 7.62
CA LEU A 176 1.70 -15.90 6.52
C LEU A 176 2.53 -15.36 5.36
N ASP A 177 3.26 -16.25 4.68
CA ASP A 177 3.91 -15.93 3.41
C ASP A 177 2.87 -15.73 2.29
N ILE A 178 3.29 -15.07 1.20
CA ILE A 178 2.42 -14.64 0.09
C ILE A 178 1.59 -15.80 -0.48
N ASN A 179 2.18 -16.99 -0.62
CA ASN A 179 1.47 -18.14 -1.19
C ASN A 179 0.33 -18.58 -0.27
N HIS A 180 0.61 -18.73 1.03
CA HIS A 180 -0.41 -19.08 2.00
C HIS A 180 -1.48 -17.98 2.14
N GLN A 181 -1.12 -16.70 2.02
CA GLN A 181 -2.11 -15.61 2.01
C GLN A 181 -3.10 -15.80 0.84
N VAL A 182 -2.59 -15.97 -0.38
CA VAL A 182 -3.42 -16.18 -1.58
C VAL A 182 -4.33 -17.40 -1.41
N GLU A 183 -3.80 -18.54 -0.96
CA GLU A 183 -4.60 -19.75 -0.72
C GLU A 183 -5.76 -19.53 0.26
N ILE A 184 -5.53 -18.76 1.34
CA ILE A 184 -6.60 -18.41 2.29
C ILE A 184 -7.64 -17.51 1.64
N PHE A 185 -7.24 -16.49 0.88
CA PHE A 185 -8.19 -15.60 0.21
C PHE A 185 -9.00 -16.30 -0.88
N GLU A 186 -8.40 -17.21 -1.65
CA GLU A 186 -9.10 -18.05 -2.63
C GLU A 186 -10.12 -18.97 -1.94
N LEU A 187 -9.75 -19.56 -0.80
CA LEU A 187 -10.68 -20.33 0.04
C LEU A 187 -11.87 -19.47 0.49
N LEU A 188 -11.62 -18.28 1.06
CA LEU A 188 -12.68 -17.37 1.51
C LEU A 188 -13.59 -16.94 0.35
N ARG A 189 -13.00 -16.64 -0.81
CA ARG A 189 -13.75 -16.31 -2.03
C ARG A 189 -14.63 -17.47 -2.47
N ALA A 190 -14.12 -18.70 -2.44
CA ALA A 190 -14.87 -19.89 -2.79
C ALA A 190 -16.04 -20.13 -1.81
N LEU A 191 -15.85 -19.89 -0.51
CA LEU A 191 -16.91 -20.01 0.49
C LEU A 191 -18.04 -19.00 0.24
N SER A 192 -17.70 -17.75 -0.09
CA SER A 192 -18.68 -16.72 -0.45
C SER A 192 -19.41 -17.07 -1.75
N GLN A 193 -18.69 -17.41 -2.82
CA GLN A 193 -19.31 -17.61 -4.14
C GLN A 193 -20.02 -18.95 -4.30
N LYS A 194 -19.47 -20.05 -3.76
CA LYS A 194 -19.99 -21.41 -3.98
C LYS A 194 -20.91 -21.86 -2.85
N GLU A 195 -20.52 -21.58 -1.61
CA GLU A 195 -21.26 -22.01 -0.41
C GLU A 195 -22.21 -20.92 0.12
N GLN A 196 -22.19 -19.72 -0.47
CA GLN A 196 -23.07 -18.59 -0.13
C GLN A 196 -22.95 -18.15 1.33
N VAL A 197 -21.75 -18.32 1.92
CA VAL A 197 -21.43 -17.83 3.26
C VAL A 197 -21.04 -16.35 3.16
N THR A 198 -21.65 -15.47 3.95
CA THR A 198 -21.20 -14.08 4.04
C THR A 198 -19.85 -14.04 4.74
N VAL A 199 -18.83 -13.46 4.10
CA VAL A 199 -17.49 -13.34 4.67
C VAL A 199 -17.21 -11.88 4.99
N ILE A 200 -16.83 -11.58 6.24
CA ILE A 200 -16.44 -10.23 6.65
C ILE A 200 -15.06 -10.31 7.29
N ALA A 201 -14.06 -9.71 6.65
CA ALA A 201 -12.66 -9.79 7.09
C ALA A 201 -12.09 -8.40 7.39
N VAL A 202 -11.40 -8.26 8.51
CA VAL A 202 -10.53 -7.10 8.78
C VAL A 202 -9.21 -7.31 8.06
N LEU A 203 -8.86 -6.39 7.17
CA LEU A 203 -7.70 -6.48 6.28
C LEU A 203 -6.79 -5.26 6.42
N HIS A 204 -5.48 -5.50 6.34
CA HIS A 204 -4.46 -4.42 6.34
C HIS A 204 -3.91 -4.13 4.95
N ASP A 205 -3.82 -5.16 4.10
CA ASP A 205 -3.34 -5.01 2.74
C ASP A 205 -4.48 -4.54 1.82
N LEU A 206 -4.33 -3.31 1.32
CA LEU A 206 -5.32 -2.67 0.44
C LEU A 206 -5.46 -3.39 -0.90
N ASN A 207 -4.38 -3.99 -1.41
CA ASN A 207 -4.38 -4.69 -2.69
C ASN A 207 -5.07 -6.05 -2.59
N LEU A 208 -4.83 -6.79 -1.51
CA LEU A 208 -5.58 -8.03 -1.24
C LEU A 208 -7.08 -7.72 -1.03
N ALA A 209 -7.41 -6.67 -0.29
CA ALA A 209 -8.79 -6.23 -0.12
C ALA A 209 -9.44 -5.88 -1.47
N ALA A 210 -8.74 -5.14 -2.35
CA ALA A 210 -9.23 -4.77 -3.66
C ALA A 210 -9.49 -5.98 -4.57
N GLN A 211 -8.60 -6.96 -4.49
CA GLN A 211 -8.59 -8.15 -5.33
C GLN A 211 -9.74 -9.10 -4.99
N TYR A 212 -10.00 -9.33 -3.69
CA TYR A 212 -10.86 -10.42 -3.23
C TYR A 212 -12.25 -9.99 -2.75
N CYS A 213 -12.39 -8.78 -2.23
CA CYS A 213 -13.66 -8.31 -1.69
C CYS A 213 -14.60 -7.78 -2.79
N ASP A 214 -15.90 -7.98 -2.57
CA ASP A 214 -16.96 -7.37 -3.38
C ASP A 214 -17.20 -5.92 -2.94
N TYR A 215 -17.12 -5.67 -1.62
CA TYR A 215 -17.29 -4.36 -1.01
C TYR A 215 -16.23 -4.11 0.07
N LEU A 216 -15.89 -2.84 0.25
CA LEU A 216 -15.00 -2.37 1.30
C LEU A 216 -15.73 -1.38 2.21
N ILE A 217 -15.39 -1.45 3.49
CA ILE A 217 -15.77 -0.48 4.52
C ILE A 217 -14.47 0.14 5.03
N LEU A 218 -14.24 1.40 4.69
CA LEU A 218 -13.08 2.16 5.17
C LEU A 218 -13.46 2.89 6.46
N LEU A 219 -12.86 2.43 7.56
CA LEU A 219 -13.03 3.04 8.89
C LEU A 219 -11.90 4.03 9.18
N SER A 220 -12.29 5.21 9.66
CA SER A 220 -11.38 6.22 10.20
C SER A 220 -11.98 6.80 11.48
N GLU A 221 -11.18 6.91 12.53
CA GLU A 221 -11.58 7.55 13.80
C GLU A 221 -12.93 7.06 14.36
N GLY A 222 -13.21 5.75 14.24
CA GLY A 222 -14.45 5.16 14.76
C GLY A 222 -15.69 5.42 13.92
N ARG A 223 -15.55 5.94 12.69
CA ARG A 223 -16.65 6.23 11.75
C ARG A 223 -16.41 5.57 10.39
N VAL A 224 -17.49 5.36 9.63
CA VAL A 224 -17.39 4.96 8.22
C VAL A 224 -16.99 6.19 7.40
N PHE A 225 -15.77 6.17 6.87
CA PHE A 225 -15.27 7.22 5.99
C PHE A 225 -15.76 7.03 4.55
N ALA A 226 -15.66 5.79 4.05
CA ALA A 226 -16.16 5.42 2.73
C ALA A 226 -16.67 3.96 2.72
N LEU A 227 -17.67 3.69 1.90
CA LEU A 227 -18.24 2.36 1.71
C LEU A 227 -18.64 2.16 0.25
N GLY A 228 -18.32 1.00 -0.30
CA GLY A 228 -18.69 0.66 -1.68
C GLY A 228 -17.79 -0.39 -2.29
N SER A 229 -17.81 -0.49 -3.62
CA SER A 229 -16.85 -1.35 -4.34
C SER A 229 -15.42 -0.89 -4.11
N PRO A 230 -14.42 -1.77 -4.26
CA PRO A 230 -13.01 -1.40 -4.14
C PRO A 230 -12.64 -0.13 -4.92
N ALA A 231 -13.13 0.03 -6.15
CA ALA A 231 -12.84 1.20 -6.98
C ALA A 231 -13.40 2.52 -6.46
N ARG A 232 -14.50 2.48 -5.69
CA ARG A 232 -15.08 3.68 -5.06
C ARG A 232 -14.40 4.04 -3.75
N VAL A 233 -13.86 3.05 -3.05
CA VAL A 233 -13.28 3.23 -1.71
C VAL A 233 -11.79 3.53 -1.79
N LEU A 234 -11.04 2.81 -2.64
CA LEU A 234 -9.59 2.96 -2.79
C LEU A 234 -9.27 4.01 -3.84
N THR A 235 -9.48 5.28 -3.51
CA THR A 235 -9.03 6.42 -4.34
C THR A 235 -7.80 7.09 -3.71
N PRO A 236 -6.95 7.78 -4.49
CA PRO A 236 -5.84 8.54 -3.94
C PRO A 236 -6.26 9.49 -2.82
N GLU A 237 -7.42 10.15 -2.97
CA GLU A 237 -7.94 11.12 -2.01
C GLU A 237 -8.35 10.44 -0.69
N ASN A 238 -9.06 9.31 -0.77
CA ASN A 238 -9.50 8.60 0.43
C ASN A 238 -8.31 8.02 1.18
N VAL A 239 -7.33 7.46 0.46
CA VAL A 239 -6.12 6.88 1.07
C VAL A 239 -5.28 7.98 1.71
N ALA A 240 -5.10 9.13 1.05
CA ALA A 240 -4.39 10.27 1.63
C ALA A 240 -5.10 10.82 2.87
N ALA A 241 -6.42 10.96 2.85
CA ALA A 241 -7.19 11.48 3.97
C ALA A 241 -7.16 10.55 5.20
N VAL A 242 -7.22 9.23 5.00
CA VAL A 242 -7.36 8.26 6.08
C VAL A 242 -6.01 7.74 6.58
N TYR A 243 -5.07 7.47 5.69
CA TYR A 243 -3.74 6.92 6.03
C TYR A 243 -2.64 7.99 6.09
N GLY A 244 -2.93 9.22 5.65
CA GLY A 244 -1.96 10.31 5.59
C GLY A 244 -0.87 10.11 4.54
N THR A 245 -1.02 9.17 3.60
CA THR A 245 0.01 8.85 2.61
C THR A 245 -0.48 9.11 1.20
N GLU A 246 0.37 9.72 0.38
CA GLU A 246 0.12 9.81 -1.05
C GLU A 246 0.32 8.44 -1.70
N VAL A 247 -0.59 8.12 -2.61
CA VAL A 247 -0.56 6.88 -3.38
C VAL A 247 -0.90 7.15 -4.84
N LEU A 248 -0.50 6.25 -5.72
CA LEU A 248 -1.12 6.10 -7.03
C LEU A 248 -2.13 4.96 -6.94
N VAL A 249 -3.27 5.14 -7.59
CA VAL A 249 -4.24 4.06 -7.80
C VAL A 249 -4.43 3.89 -9.29
N ASP A 250 -4.19 2.68 -9.77
CA ASP A 250 -4.44 2.29 -11.17
C ASP A 250 -5.21 0.97 -11.21
N LEU A 251 -5.62 0.52 -12.40
CA LEU A 251 -6.24 -0.79 -12.60
C LEU A 251 -5.16 -1.84 -12.79
N ASN A 252 -5.24 -2.92 -12.02
CA ASN A 252 -4.41 -4.10 -12.22
C ASN A 252 -4.73 -4.70 -13.61
N PRO A 253 -3.75 -4.82 -14.52
CA PRO A 253 -4.00 -5.30 -15.89
C PRO A 253 -4.47 -6.76 -15.95
N ALA A 254 -4.14 -7.57 -14.93
CA ALA A 254 -4.54 -8.98 -14.89
C ALA A 254 -5.98 -9.16 -14.38
N THR A 255 -6.49 -8.26 -13.54
CA THR A 255 -7.75 -8.49 -12.79
C THR A 255 -8.77 -7.38 -12.95
N ASN A 256 -8.38 -6.25 -13.56
CA ASN A 256 -9.18 -5.04 -13.70
C ASN A 256 -9.74 -4.52 -12.36
N ARG A 257 -9.04 -4.82 -11.26
CA ARG A 257 -9.32 -4.35 -9.91
C ARG A 257 -8.35 -3.21 -9.54
N PRO A 258 -8.71 -2.29 -8.63
CA PRO A 258 -7.80 -1.24 -8.18
C PRO A 258 -6.51 -1.83 -7.61
N TRP A 259 -5.39 -1.17 -7.88
CA TRP A 259 -4.07 -1.46 -7.35
C TRP A 259 -3.47 -0.17 -6.81
N VAL A 260 -3.10 -0.21 -5.53
CA VAL A 260 -2.56 0.92 -4.77
C VAL A 260 -1.03 0.78 -4.70
N LEU A 261 -0.34 1.78 -5.24
CA LEU A 261 1.11 1.93 -5.17
C LEU A 261 1.46 3.05 -4.19
N ILE A 262 2.20 2.71 -3.14
CA ILE A 262 2.66 3.68 -2.13
C ILE A 262 3.76 4.54 -2.73
N LYS A 263 3.60 5.87 -2.65
CA LYS A 263 4.69 6.80 -2.99
C LYS A 263 5.60 6.98 -1.76
N PRO A 264 6.93 6.82 -1.89
CA PRO A 264 7.84 7.10 -0.79
C PRO A 264 7.74 8.58 -0.40
N ARG A 265 7.58 8.87 0.90
CA ARG A 265 7.64 10.24 1.42
C ARG A 265 9.08 10.75 1.33
N ARG A 266 9.28 11.95 0.79
CA ARG A 266 10.54 12.69 0.90
C ARG A 266 10.35 13.91 1.78
N GLU A 267 11.27 14.11 2.72
CA GLU A 267 11.26 15.32 3.53
C GLU A 267 11.57 16.54 2.63
N PRO A 268 10.76 17.60 2.69
CA PRO A 268 11.03 18.81 1.93
C PRO A 268 12.33 19.45 2.40
N VAL A 269 13.13 19.95 1.45
CA VAL A 269 14.32 20.75 1.74
C VAL A 269 13.84 22.16 2.12
N ALA A 270 13.98 22.53 3.39
CA ALA A 270 13.53 23.81 3.92
C ALA A 270 14.46 24.97 3.52
N MET A 271 14.50 25.35 2.23
CA MET A 271 15.25 26.51 1.75
C MET A 271 14.70 27.05 0.43
N GLU A 272 14.60 28.38 0.29
CA GLU A 272 14.43 29.04 -1.02
C GLU A 272 15.79 29.13 -1.72
N LEU A 273 16.22 28.04 -2.36
CA LEU A 273 17.42 28.00 -3.20
C LEU A 273 17.03 28.10 -4.68
N LYS A 274 17.63 29.03 -5.43
CA LYS A 274 17.50 29.06 -6.88
C LYS A 274 18.51 28.11 -7.49
N ILE A 275 18.02 26.93 -7.89
CA ILE A 275 18.85 25.89 -8.49
C ILE A 275 18.73 25.97 -10.03
N HIS A 276 19.86 25.83 -10.70
CA HIS A 276 19.92 25.66 -12.15
C HIS A 276 20.56 24.33 -12.50
N VAL A 277 19.87 23.49 -13.26
CA VAL A 277 20.33 22.14 -13.65
C VAL A 277 20.79 22.17 -15.10
N ILE A 278 22.06 21.85 -15.33
CA ILE A 278 22.61 21.66 -16.67
C ILE A 278 22.55 20.16 -16.98
N GLY A 279 21.62 19.79 -17.86
CA GLY A 279 21.33 18.41 -18.25
C GLY A 279 21.52 18.16 -19.74
N GLY A 280 20.93 17.06 -20.22
CA GLY A 280 20.96 16.65 -21.61
C GLY A 280 21.15 15.14 -21.77
N GLY A 281 20.74 14.63 -22.93
CA GLY A 281 20.85 13.22 -23.28
C GLY A 281 19.88 12.32 -22.50
N GLY A 282 18.86 12.87 -21.85
CA GLY A 282 17.86 12.12 -21.12
C GLY A 282 18.31 11.63 -19.75
N THR A 283 19.32 12.27 -19.16
CA THR A 283 20.03 11.76 -17.97
C THR A 283 19.68 12.46 -16.67
N VAL A 284 18.91 13.57 -16.71
CA VAL A 284 18.56 14.35 -15.52
C VAL A 284 17.10 14.25 -15.12
N GLY A 285 16.23 13.61 -15.89
CA GLY A 285 14.81 13.46 -15.56
C GLY A 285 14.57 12.96 -14.13
N GLN A 286 15.29 11.92 -13.69
CA GLN A 286 15.19 11.44 -12.32
C GLN A 286 15.62 12.50 -11.29
N LEU A 287 16.72 13.23 -11.54
CA LEU A 287 17.15 14.32 -10.66
C LEU A 287 16.07 15.42 -10.55
N LEU A 288 15.43 15.79 -11.67
CA LEU A 288 14.38 16.81 -11.69
C LEU A 288 13.16 16.39 -10.86
N GLU A 289 12.71 15.13 -11.02
CA GLU A 289 11.62 14.59 -10.20
C GLU A 289 11.95 14.62 -8.71
N GLU A 290 13.19 14.27 -8.35
CA GLU A 290 13.59 14.21 -6.95
C GLU A 290 13.77 15.59 -6.31
N LEU A 291 14.24 16.57 -7.07
CA LEU A 291 14.26 17.97 -6.63
C LEU A 291 12.83 18.50 -6.44
N TYR A 292 11.93 18.24 -7.40
CA TYR A 292 10.51 18.62 -7.31
C TYR A 292 9.81 18.02 -6.08
N ARG A 293 9.99 16.71 -5.85
CA ARG A 293 9.45 16.02 -4.67
C ARG A 293 10.01 16.56 -3.35
N SER A 294 11.20 17.14 -3.39
CA SER A 294 11.83 17.79 -2.25
C SER A 294 11.37 19.24 -2.04
N GLY A 295 10.40 19.71 -2.84
CA GLY A 295 9.83 21.06 -2.77
C GLY A 295 10.65 22.12 -3.51
N LEU A 296 11.60 21.72 -4.35
CA LEU A 296 12.47 22.62 -5.10
C LEU A 296 12.01 22.72 -6.56
N HIS A 297 12.12 23.91 -7.14
CA HIS A 297 11.73 24.16 -8.54
C HIS A 297 12.93 24.67 -9.34
N PRO A 298 13.84 23.78 -9.80
CA PRO A 298 14.99 24.19 -10.57
C PRO A 298 14.60 24.75 -11.94
N SER A 299 15.41 25.68 -12.44
CA SER A 299 15.47 25.96 -13.87
C SER A 299 16.38 24.94 -14.56
N ILE A 300 16.13 24.66 -15.83
CA ILE A 300 16.93 23.71 -16.61
C ILE A 300 17.64 24.46 -17.74
N GLY A 301 18.89 24.08 -17.96
CA GLY A 301 19.70 24.57 -19.07
C GLY A 301 19.22 24.06 -20.43
N VAL A 302 20.12 24.07 -21.41
CA VAL A 302 19.77 23.74 -22.79
C VAL A 302 19.47 22.24 -22.94
N ILE A 303 18.23 21.91 -23.32
CA ILE A 303 17.77 20.54 -23.60
C ILE A 303 17.06 20.48 -24.96
N ASN A 304 17.07 19.30 -25.60
CA ASN A 304 16.48 19.14 -26.92
C ASN A 304 14.98 18.82 -26.81
N ILE A 305 14.16 19.53 -27.57
CA ILE A 305 12.71 19.29 -27.61
C ILE A 305 12.43 17.81 -27.94
N GLY A 306 11.58 17.18 -27.12
CA GLY A 306 11.13 15.80 -27.32
C GLY A 306 12.00 14.72 -26.68
N ASP A 307 13.14 15.06 -26.07
CA ASP A 307 13.90 14.11 -25.24
C ASP A 307 13.22 13.87 -23.87
N SER A 308 13.70 12.88 -23.12
CA SER A 308 13.10 12.52 -21.82
C SER A 308 13.31 13.58 -20.74
N ASP A 309 14.41 14.33 -20.78
CA ASP A 309 14.64 15.44 -19.84
C ASP A 309 13.62 16.56 -20.07
N TRP A 310 13.33 16.88 -21.34
CA TRP A 310 12.31 17.84 -21.76
C TRP A 310 10.91 17.37 -21.39
N GLN A 311 10.58 16.10 -21.61
CA GLN A 311 9.27 15.54 -21.20
C GLN A 311 9.05 15.66 -19.69
N THR A 312 10.06 15.32 -18.89
CA THR A 312 9.99 15.48 -17.43
C THR A 312 9.84 16.94 -17.04
N ALA A 313 10.64 17.85 -17.63
CA ALA A 313 10.55 19.28 -17.36
C ALA A 313 9.15 19.87 -17.65
N GLN A 314 8.57 19.53 -18.81
CA GLN A 314 7.23 19.97 -19.20
C GLN A 314 6.16 19.41 -18.26
N THR A 315 6.27 18.13 -17.88
CA THR A 315 5.33 17.46 -16.96
C THR A 315 5.33 18.12 -15.59
N LEU A 316 6.50 18.53 -15.11
CA LEU A 316 6.67 19.17 -13.81
C LEU A 316 6.48 20.69 -13.84
N GLY A 317 6.17 21.27 -15.01
CA GLY A 317 5.97 22.72 -15.18
C GLY A 317 7.23 23.55 -14.93
N MET A 318 8.42 23.00 -15.18
CA MET A 318 9.70 23.67 -14.95
C MET A 318 10.11 24.54 -16.14
N THR A 319 10.85 25.63 -15.86
CA THR A 319 11.41 26.49 -16.90
C THR A 319 12.67 25.86 -17.49
N CYS A 320 12.69 25.61 -18.80
CA CYS A 320 13.85 25.07 -19.52
C CYS A 320 14.20 25.90 -20.75
N ILE A 321 15.45 25.80 -21.20
CA ILE A 321 15.91 26.40 -22.46
C ILE A 321 15.84 25.34 -23.55
N GLU A 322 15.04 25.60 -24.57
CA GLU A 322 14.72 24.63 -25.61
C GLU A 322 15.60 24.81 -26.85
N GLU A 323 16.10 23.70 -27.36
CA GLU A 323 16.83 23.63 -28.63
C GLU A 323 16.21 22.55 -29.53
N LYS A 324 16.40 22.65 -30.85
CA LYS A 324 15.76 21.70 -31.79
C LYS A 324 16.21 20.25 -31.54
N PRO A 325 15.42 19.24 -31.92
CA PRO A 325 15.84 17.85 -31.78
C PRO A 325 17.18 17.58 -32.51
N PHE A 326 18.11 16.89 -31.84
CA PHE A 326 19.42 16.48 -32.37
C PHE A 326 20.35 17.62 -32.83
N SER A 327 20.05 18.88 -32.53
CA SER A 327 20.96 19.99 -32.85
C SER A 327 21.95 20.24 -31.73
N HIS A 328 23.08 20.84 -32.12
CA HIS A 328 24.08 21.36 -31.19
C HIS A 328 23.52 22.56 -30.42
N ILE A 329 24.15 22.89 -29.29
CA ILE A 329 23.80 24.07 -28.50
C ILE A 329 24.13 25.33 -29.31
N GLY A 330 23.09 26.11 -29.65
CA GLY A 330 23.26 27.36 -30.37
C GLY A 330 23.81 28.49 -29.49
N PRO A 331 24.44 29.53 -30.07
CA PRO A 331 24.94 30.68 -29.31
C PRO A 331 23.85 31.44 -28.54
N GLU A 332 22.60 31.45 -29.04
CA GLU A 332 21.48 32.09 -28.35
C GLU A 332 21.03 31.28 -27.13
N ALA A 333 20.82 29.97 -27.29
CA ALA A 333 20.50 29.08 -26.17
C ALA A 333 21.60 29.11 -25.10
N HIS A 334 22.88 29.16 -25.52
CA HIS A 334 23.99 29.31 -24.58
C HIS A 334 23.95 30.64 -23.82
N ARG A 335 23.63 31.77 -24.47
CA ARG A 335 23.46 33.06 -23.77
C ARG A 335 22.32 33.01 -22.74
N GLN A 336 21.20 32.41 -23.09
CA GLN A 336 20.08 32.23 -22.17
C GLN A 336 20.48 31.35 -20.98
N ASN A 337 21.31 30.33 -21.22
CA ASN A 337 21.82 29.44 -20.18
C ASN A 337 22.68 30.21 -19.17
N LEU A 338 23.59 31.05 -19.66
CA LEU A 338 24.41 31.92 -18.81
C LEU A 338 23.55 32.90 -17.99
N ALA A 339 22.51 33.49 -18.58
CA ALA A 339 21.60 34.39 -17.86
C ALA A 339 20.85 33.70 -16.71
N MET A 340 20.44 32.44 -16.89
CA MET A 340 19.80 31.64 -15.83
C MET A 340 20.81 31.29 -14.72
N ILE A 341 22.07 30.99 -15.08
CA ILE A 341 23.16 30.72 -14.14
C ILE A 341 23.47 31.96 -13.27
N GLU A 342 23.49 33.15 -13.86
CA GLU A 342 23.69 34.41 -13.12
C GLU A 342 22.65 34.60 -12.00
N GLY A 343 21.40 34.20 -12.26
CA GLY A 343 20.29 34.26 -11.31
C GLY A 343 20.22 33.11 -10.29
N ALA A 344 21.05 32.08 -10.43
CA ALA A 344 21.05 30.90 -9.57
C ALA A 344 22.00 31.04 -8.37
N ASP A 345 21.70 30.35 -7.28
CA ASP A 345 22.55 30.21 -6.09
C ASP A 345 23.42 28.94 -6.16
N LEU A 346 22.98 27.95 -6.94
CA LEU A 346 23.60 26.65 -7.12
C LEU A 346 23.38 26.16 -8.55
N VAL A 347 24.44 25.65 -9.16
CA VAL A 347 24.38 24.97 -10.45
C VAL A 347 24.67 23.48 -10.26
N ILE A 348 23.82 22.61 -10.81
CA ILE A 348 24.02 21.16 -10.79
C ILE A 348 24.27 20.69 -12.22
N LEU A 349 25.47 20.19 -12.49
CA LEU A 349 25.80 19.51 -13.74
C LEU A 349 25.41 18.03 -13.63
N GLY A 350 24.45 17.61 -14.44
CA GLY A 350 24.01 16.22 -14.53
C GLY A 350 25.01 15.29 -15.21
N PRO A 351 24.75 13.98 -15.21
CA PRO A 351 25.62 12.96 -15.80
C PRO A 351 25.55 12.90 -17.34
N VAL A 352 25.69 14.06 -17.99
CA VAL A 352 25.48 14.26 -19.44
C VAL A 352 26.51 13.48 -20.27
N PRO A 353 26.09 12.80 -21.36
CA PRO A 353 27.00 12.26 -22.36
C PRO A 353 27.57 13.40 -23.23
N TRP A 354 28.89 13.45 -23.36
CA TRP A 354 29.60 14.56 -24.02
C TRP A 354 29.88 14.26 -25.48
N GLY A 355 29.45 15.17 -26.35
CA GLY A 355 29.83 15.20 -27.76
C GLY A 355 30.24 16.62 -28.17
N PRO A 356 30.82 16.80 -29.37
CA PRO A 356 31.27 18.13 -29.82
C PRO A 356 30.14 19.19 -29.79
N GLY A 357 28.90 18.74 -29.93
CA GLY A 357 27.70 19.59 -29.94
C GLY A 357 27.26 20.19 -28.61
N ASN A 358 27.75 19.70 -27.47
CA ASN A 358 27.28 20.13 -26.14
C ASN A 358 28.39 20.63 -25.22
N LEU A 359 29.62 20.82 -25.72
CA LEU A 359 30.74 21.39 -24.96
C LEU A 359 30.45 22.80 -24.40
N LEU A 360 29.47 23.52 -24.96
CA LEU A 360 29.00 24.79 -24.40
C LEU A 360 28.30 24.65 -23.05
N ASN A 361 27.76 23.48 -22.69
CA ASN A 361 27.29 23.23 -21.33
C ASN A 361 28.45 23.22 -20.34
N LEU A 362 29.61 22.70 -20.73
CA LEU A 362 30.80 22.71 -19.88
C LEU A 362 31.38 24.12 -19.74
N ALA A 363 31.38 24.89 -20.82
CA ALA A 363 31.73 26.31 -20.78
C ALA A 363 30.81 27.12 -19.84
N ALA A 364 29.52 26.79 -19.81
CA ALA A 364 28.57 27.40 -18.87
C ALA A 364 28.86 27.04 -17.41
N VAL A 365 29.29 25.81 -17.13
CA VAL A 365 29.70 25.38 -15.78
C VAL A 365 30.99 26.09 -15.33
N GLU A 366 31.97 26.22 -16.21
CA GLU A 366 33.20 26.99 -15.95
C GLU A 366 32.88 28.46 -15.62
N GLU A 367 31.94 29.06 -16.36
CA GLU A 367 31.46 30.42 -16.11
C GLU A 367 30.74 30.53 -14.75
N ALA A 368 29.95 29.52 -14.37
CA ALA A 368 29.31 29.48 -13.05
C ALA A 368 30.35 29.55 -11.92
N LEU A 369 31.45 28.79 -12.01
CA LEU A 369 32.55 28.87 -11.05
C LEU A 369 33.22 30.25 -11.05
N ARG A 370 33.43 30.85 -12.23
CA ARG A 370 34.02 32.20 -12.35
C ARG A 370 33.16 33.26 -11.68
N LEU A 371 31.84 33.12 -11.75
CA LEU A 371 30.86 33.97 -11.08
C LEU A 371 30.73 33.70 -9.56
N GLY A 372 31.52 32.75 -9.02
CA GLY A 372 31.49 32.36 -7.62
C GLY A 372 30.23 31.59 -7.22
N LYS A 373 29.54 30.98 -8.20
CA LYS A 373 28.40 30.10 -7.93
C LYS A 373 28.90 28.78 -7.36
N GLU A 374 28.11 28.19 -6.49
CA GLU A 374 28.35 26.83 -6.05
C GLU A 374 27.99 25.87 -7.19
N VAL A 375 28.85 24.88 -7.42
CA VAL A 375 28.69 23.93 -8.52
C VAL A 375 28.78 22.51 -7.98
N ILE A 376 27.75 21.71 -8.23
CA ILE A 376 27.74 20.26 -7.98
C ILE A 376 27.88 19.52 -9.30
N VAL A 377 28.74 18.51 -9.33
CA VAL A 377 28.95 17.65 -10.51
C VAL A 377 28.50 16.24 -10.17
N LEU A 378 27.42 15.79 -10.80
CA LEU A 378 26.82 14.47 -10.57
C LEU A 378 27.43 13.39 -11.47
N GLY A 379 27.84 12.28 -10.85
CA GLY A 379 28.27 11.06 -11.52
C GLY A 379 29.64 11.19 -12.20
N VAL A 380 30.64 11.67 -11.45
CA VAL A 380 32.02 11.85 -11.94
C VAL A 380 32.70 10.52 -12.27
N ASP A 381 32.44 9.46 -11.50
CA ASP A 381 33.14 8.17 -11.63
C ASP A 381 32.92 7.45 -12.98
N GLY A 382 31.84 7.80 -13.70
CA GLY A 382 31.45 7.17 -14.97
C GLY A 382 31.80 7.98 -16.22
N ILE A 383 32.42 9.16 -16.09
CA ILE A 383 32.49 10.11 -17.20
C ILE A 383 33.31 9.62 -18.41
N ARG A 384 34.38 8.86 -18.19
CA ARG A 384 35.20 8.33 -19.30
C ARG A 384 34.40 7.43 -20.25
N GLY A 385 33.35 6.76 -19.75
CA GLY A 385 32.46 5.94 -20.55
C GLY A 385 31.42 6.74 -21.35
N ARG A 386 31.33 8.05 -21.12
CA ARG A 386 30.36 8.94 -21.77
C ARG A 386 31.01 10.18 -22.40
N ASP A 387 32.33 10.15 -22.61
CA ASP A 387 33.07 11.21 -23.31
C ASP A 387 33.38 10.79 -24.75
N PHE A 388 32.68 11.39 -25.71
CA PHE A 388 32.86 11.18 -27.16
C PHE A 388 33.59 12.36 -27.82
N THR A 389 34.42 13.10 -27.06
CA THR A 389 35.15 14.31 -27.47
C THR A 389 36.67 14.14 -27.40
N ASP A 390 37.16 12.91 -27.57
CA ASP A 390 38.60 12.60 -27.50
C ASP A 390 39.28 13.08 -26.19
N ASN A 391 38.56 12.95 -25.07
CA ASN A 391 38.95 13.38 -23.71
C ASN A 391 38.97 14.91 -23.48
N GLU A 392 38.40 15.72 -24.38
CA GLU A 392 38.28 17.16 -24.15
C GLU A 392 37.36 17.45 -22.95
N ALA A 393 36.16 16.86 -22.93
CA ALA A 393 35.19 17.07 -21.86
C ALA A 393 35.71 16.58 -20.50
N TRP A 394 36.37 15.42 -20.47
CA TRP A 394 37.02 14.92 -19.24
C TRP A 394 38.04 15.92 -18.69
N ARG A 395 38.96 16.42 -19.52
CA ARG A 395 40.02 17.33 -19.09
C ARG A 395 39.46 18.62 -18.50
N ARG A 396 38.46 19.20 -19.18
CA ARG A 396 37.79 20.42 -18.72
C ARG A 396 36.98 20.20 -17.44
N LEU A 397 36.34 19.03 -17.28
CA LEU A 397 35.66 18.71 -16.03
C LEU A 397 36.63 18.52 -14.85
N GLU A 398 37.81 17.93 -15.09
CA GLU A 398 38.86 17.86 -14.07
C GLU A 398 39.29 19.26 -13.61
N GLU A 399 39.36 20.24 -14.52
CA GLU A 399 39.65 21.63 -14.21
C GLU A 399 38.52 22.28 -13.40
N VAL A 400 37.25 22.03 -13.76
CA VAL A 400 36.07 22.48 -13.01
C VAL A 400 36.10 21.94 -11.56
N ILE A 401 36.40 20.66 -11.37
CA ILE A 401 36.50 20.05 -10.03
C ILE A 401 37.67 20.65 -9.25
N ARG A 402 38.85 20.83 -9.88
CA ARG A 402 39.99 21.52 -9.24
C ARG A 402 39.68 22.99 -8.92
N GLY A 403 38.78 23.60 -9.67
CA GLY A 403 38.29 24.97 -9.50
C GLY A 403 37.29 25.14 -8.35
N GLY A 404 36.94 24.05 -7.63
CA GLY A 404 36.09 24.11 -6.44
C GLY A 404 34.69 23.53 -6.61
N ALA A 405 34.37 22.93 -7.76
CA ALA A 405 33.11 22.20 -7.89
C ALA A 405 33.10 20.93 -7.02
N VAL A 406 31.94 20.62 -6.42
CA VAL A 406 31.75 19.49 -5.51
C VAL A 406 31.34 18.25 -6.33
N PRO A 407 32.19 17.22 -6.42
CA PRO A 407 31.82 15.98 -7.09
C PRO A 407 30.91 15.13 -6.18
N VAL A 408 29.83 14.59 -6.73
CA VAL A 408 28.91 13.68 -6.03
C VAL A 408 28.64 12.43 -6.88
N ALA A 409 28.45 11.29 -6.22
CA ALA A 409 28.31 10.01 -6.91
C ALA A 409 26.85 9.72 -7.33
N SER A 410 25.88 10.14 -6.51
CA SER A 410 24.46 9.81 -6.68
C SER A 410 23.53 11.02 -6.49
N ILE A 411 22.27 10.87 -6.92
CA ILE A 411 21.21 11.86 -6.68
C ILE A 411 20.94 12.02 -5.18
N ASP A 412 21.06 10.93 -4.40
CA ASP A 412 20.87 10.99 -2.95
C ASP A 412 21.97 11.86 -2.29
N ASP A 413 23.21 11.77 -2.77
CA ASP A 413 24.30 12.65 -2.31
C ASP A 413 24.02 14.14 -2.60
N VAL A 414 23.42 14.45 -3.76
CA VAL A 414 22.98 15.82 -4.09
C VAL A 414 21.96 16.31 -3.05
N LEU A 415 20.97 15.50 -2.72
CA LEU A 415 19.90 15.87 -1.80
C LEU A 415 20.41 16.01 -0.37
N ASP A 416 21.30 15.12 0.07
CA ASP A 416 21.92 15.20 1.39
C ASP A 416 22.82 16.44 1.51
N TYR A 417 23.52 16.79 0.43
CA TYR A 417 24.26 18.05 0.35
C TYR A 417 23.32 19.25 0.53
N LEU A 418 22.20 19.29 -0.21
CA LEU A 418 21.20 20.36 -0.12
C LEU A 418 20.57 20.47 1.27
N ARG A 419 20.31 19.34 1.94
CA ARG A 419 19.79 19.30 3.31
C ARG A 419 20.77 19.88 4.32
N LYS A 420 22.04 19.47 4.28
CA LYS A 420 23.09 19.99 5.17
C LYS A 420 23.25 21.51 5.02
N ARG A 421 23.24 21.99 3.77
CA ARG A 421 23.27 23.41 3.45
C ARG A 421 22.07 24.16 4.06
N GLY A 422 20.86 23.61 3.94
CA GLY A 422 19.65 24.19 4.54
C GLY A 422 19.66 24.24 6.08
N GLN A 423 20.45 23.36 6.73
CA GLN A 423 20.60 23.30 8.19
C GLN A 423 21.73 24.20 8.73
N GLY A 424 22.48 24.88 7.85
CA GLY A 424 23.60 25.75 8.24
C GLY A 424 24.86 25.00 8.67
N GLU A 425 24.94 23.71 8.38
CA GLU A 425 26.15 22.89 8.57
C GLU A 425 26.96 22.95 7.27
N SER A 426 28.02 23.75 7.23
CA SER A 426 29.01 23.79 6.14
C SER A 426 30.40 23.55 6.67
#